data_AF-A0A5N7D7P6-F1
#
_entry.id   AF-A0A5N7D7P6-F1
#
_cell.length_a   1.000
_cell.length_b   1.000
_cell.length_c   1.000
_cell.angle_alpha   90.00
_cell.angle_beta   90.00
_cell.angle_gamma   90.00
#
_symmetry.space_group_name_H-M   'P 1'
#
loop_
_entity.id
_entity.type
_entity.pdbx_description
1 polymer ?
#
loop_
_entity_poly.entity_id
_entity_poly.type
_entity_poly.pdbx_seq_one_letter_code
_entity_poly.pdbx_strand_id
1 'polypeptide(L)'
;MRTKTHTPQETQHTYSYSHHPPSLQGHAPKPTILLLHGFPSTSYDWRHQIPYLSSLGYGIIAPDLLGYGATSKPCDITAYKTKSMAAEIISILDAEGVDKVHAVGHDTGCTLLSRLADYFPERLLSCVFLDVPYMSPGVRFDLDTVNKVTRDILGFERFGYVGFFAMEGSGELLDRFADSFFTLFYPHNPSLWTSHLCPTGTIEEWLLSDHRAPLAPYIT
;
A
#
# COMPACT_ATOMS: atom_id res chain seq x y z
N MET A 1 9.50 3.58 -17.87
CA MET A 1 8.45 3.99 -16.91
C MET A 1 8.55 5.49 -16.76
N ARG A 2 7.51 6.26 -17.09
CA ARG A 2 7.58 7.73 -16.95
C ARG A 2 7.05 8.09 -15.57
N THR A 3 7.97 8.38 -14.66
CA THR A 3 7.64 8.91 -13.34
C THR A 3 7.28 10.38 -13.46
N LYS A 4 6.17 10.77 -12.84
CA LYS A 4 5.72 12.15 -12.71
C LYS A 4 5.52 12.48 -11.23
N THR A 5 5.44 13.77 -10.94
CA THR A 5 5.06 14.27 -9.62
C THR A 5 3.86 15.19 -9.71
N HIS A 6 3.06 15.23 -8.66
CA HIS A 6 1.94 16.15 -8.52
C HIS A 6 1.80 16.59 -7.07
N THR A 7 1.49 17.87 -6.86
CA THR A 7 1.31 18.45 -5.53
C THR A 7 -0.11 19.03 -5.49
N PRO A 8 -1.07 18.37 -4.81
CA PRO A 8 -2.39 18.92 -4.61
C PRO A 8 -2.32 20.27 -3.90
N GLN A 9 -3.13 21.23 -4.35
CA GLN A 9 -3.08 22.61 -3.85
C GLN A 9 -3.42 22.69 -2.35
N GLU A 10 -4.26 21.78 -1.84
CA GLU A 10 -4.80 21.84 -0.48
C GLU A 10 -3.83 21.31 0.59
N THR A 11 -2.95 20.37 0.26
CA THR A 11 -2.17 19.62 1.24
C THR A 11 -0.66 19.79 1.11
N GLN A 12 -0.17 20.37 0.01
CA GLN A 12 1.26 20.51 -0.31
C GLN A 12 2.05 19.18 -0.31
N HIS A 13 1.37 18.04 -0.23
CA HIS A 13 2.00 16.72 -0.30
C HIS A 13 2.35 16.42 -1.76
N THR A 14 3.63 16.21 -2.05
CA THR A 14 4.06 15.87 -3.41
C THR A 14 4.03 14.36 -3.57
N TYR A 15 3.16 13.91 -4.47
CA TYR A 15 3.04 12.51 -4.86
C TYR A 15 3.96 12.20 -6.04
N SER A 16 4.69 11.09 -5.95
CA SER A 16 5.36 10.45 -7.08
C SER A 16 4.48 9.35 -7.63
N TYR A 17 4.34 9.27 -8.96
CA TYR A 17 3.53 8.24 -9.60
C TYR A 17 4.04 7.86 -10.97
N SER A 18 3.81 6.60 -11.33
CA SER A 18 4.02 6.12 -12.69
C SER A 18 2.83 6.48 -13.56
N HIS A 19 3.10 7.10 -14.71
CA HIS A 19 2.07 7.48 -15.66
C HIS A 19 2.34 6.90 -17.05
N HIS A 20 1.34 6.21 -17.59
CA HIS A 20 1.33 5.67 -18.94
C HIS A 20 0.03 6.11 -19.61
N PRO A 21 0.05 7.01 -20.60
CA PRO A 21 -1.18 7.42 -21.28
C PRO A 21 -1.77 6.27 -22.11
N PRO A 22 -3.10 6.24 -22.33
CA PRO A 22 -3.74 5.23 -23.16
C PRO A 22 -3.21 5.28 -24.60
N SER A 23 -3.11 4.12 -25.24
CA SER A 23 -2.62 4.02 -26.62
C SER A 23 -3.78 4.02 -27.62
N LEU A 24 -3.67 4.87 -28.65
CA LEU A 24 -4.68 5.04 -29.69
C LEU A 24 -4.41 4.17 -30.92
N GLN A 25 -4.06 2.88 -30.77
CA GLN A 25 -3.71 1.98 -31.89
C GLN A 25 -4.90 1.72 -32.86
N GLY A 26 -5.33 2.75 -33.61
CA GLY A 26 -6.46 2.71 -34.55
C GLY A 26 -7.85 2.61 -33.93
N HIS A 27 -7.98 2.66 -32.60
CA HIS A 27 -9.24 2.52 -31.87
C HIS A 27 -9.46 3.67 -30.89
N ALA A 28 -10.69 3.82 -30.40
CA ALA A 28 -10.99 4.75 -29.31
C ALA A 28 -10.10 4.46 -28.09
N PRO A 29 -9.63 5.50 -27.36
CA PRO A 29 -8.79 5.32 -26.19
C PRO A 29 -9.48 4.45 -25.15
N LYS A 30 -8.77 3.44 -24.61
CA LYS A 30 -9.27 2.68 -23.48
C LYS A 30 -9.18 3.52 -22.20
N PRO A 31 -10.04 3.25 -21.19
CA PRO A 31 -9.95 3.94 -19.91
C PRO A 31 -8.59 3.79 -19.23
N THR A 32 -8.30 4.69 -18.29
CA THR A 32 -7.13 4.57 -17.42
C THR A 32 -7.42 3.61 -16.26
N ILE A 33 -6.40 2.85 -15.85
CA ILE A 33 -6.43 2.01 -14.65
C ILE A 33 -5.61 2.69 -13.56
N LEU A 34 -6.24 2.91 -12.41
CA LEU A 34 -5.59 3.39 -11.19
C LEU A 34 -5.14 2.19 -10.36
N LEU A 35 -3.84 2.07 -10.08
CA LEU A 35 -3.25 0.97 -9.32
C LEU A 35 -2.71 1.47 -7.98
N LEU A 36 -3.34 1.04 -6.87
CA LEU A 36 -2.99 1.45 -5.51
C LEU A 36 -2.27 0.29 -4.81
N HIS A 37 -0.99 0.49 -4.47
CA HIS A 37 -0.17 -0.53 -3.80
C HIS A 37 -0.50 -0.65 -2.29
N GLY A 38 0.11 -1.65 -1.65
CA GLY A 38 -0.01 -1.90 -0.22
C GLY A 38 1.29 -1.69 0.56
N PHE A 39 1.28 -2.06 1.83
CA PHE A 39 2.44 -2.10 2.70
C PHE A 39 3.13 -3.49 2.60
N PRO A 40 4.46 -3.59 2.70
CA PRO A 40 5.47 -2.52 2.86
C PRO A 40 6.07 -2.06 1.52
N SER A 41 5.29 -2.04 0.45
CA SER A 41 5.81 -1.84 -0.91
C SER A 41 5.50 -0.44 -1.45
N THR A 42 5.72 -0.25 -2.75
CA THR A 42 5.48 0.99 -3.52
C THR A 42 4.74 0.66 -4.82
N SER A 43 4.59 1.65 -5.72
CA SER A 43 4.07 1.42 -7.07
C SER A 43 4.84 0.33 -7.86
N TYR A 44 6.03 -0.05 -7.41
CA TYR A 44 6.85 -1.13 -7.97
C TYR A 44 6.19 -2.53 -7.92
N ASP A 45 5.21 -2.75 -7.03
CA ASP A 45 4.40 -3.98 -7.03
C ASP A 45 3.79 -4.27 -8.40
N TRP A 46 3.43 -3.21 -9.11
CA TRP A 46 2.72 -3.29 -10.39
C TRP A 46 3.65 -3.39 -11.61
N ARG A 47 4.97 -3.50 -11.42
CA ARG A 47 5.96 -3.45 -12.52
C ARG A 47 5.71 -4.45 -13.65
N HIS A 48 5.06 -5.57 -13.36
CA HIS A 48 4.72 -6.59 -14.36
C HIS A 48 3.33 -6.36 -14.97
N GLN A 49 2.39 -5.81 -14.21
CA GLN A 49 1.04 -5.49 -14.68
C GLN A 49 1.02 -4.26 -15.58
N ILE A 50 1.79 -3.23 -15.26
CA ILE A 50 1.88 -1.98 -16.02
C ILE A 50 2.20 -2.22 -17.50
N PRO A 51 3.30 -2.91 -17.88
CA PRO A 51 3.61 -3.14 -19.29
C PRO A 51 2.57 -4.01 -19.98
N TYR A 52 2.03 -5.02 -19.30
CA TYR A 52 0.98 -5.88 -19.85
C TYR A 52 -0.29 -5.09 -20.16
N LEU A 53 -0.83 -4.34 -19.19
CA LEU A 53 -2.06 -3.56 -19.36
C LEU A 53 -1.87 -2.41 -20.37
N SER A 54 -0.71 -1.75 -20.35
CA SER A 54 -0.36 -0.72 -21.34
C SER A 54 -0.31 -1.29 -22.76
N SER A 55 0.19 -2.52 -22.93
CA SER A 55 0.24 -3.19 -24.24
C SER A 55 -1.15 -3.48 -24.81
N LEU A 56 -2.15 -3.64 -23.93
CA LEU A 56 -3.55 -3.78 -24.29
C LEU A 56 -4.23 -2.44 -24.59
N GLY A 57 -3.54 -1.31 -24.47
CA GLY A 57 -4.01 0.04 -24.81
C GLY A 57 -4.60 0.84 -23.64
N TYR A 58 -4.66 0.29 -22.42
CA TYR A 58 -5.13 1.03 -21.24
C TYR A 58 -4.14 2.12 -20.82
N GLY A 59 -4.64 3.24 -20.33
CA GLY A 59 -3.83 4.18 -19.56
C GLY A 59 -3.54 3.61 -18.17
N ILE A 60 -2.46 4.02 -17.53
CA ILE A 60 -2.10 3.61 -16.16
C ILE A 60 -1.66 4.82 -15.34
N ILE A 61 -2.21 4.93 -14.13
CA ILE A 61 -1.70 5.79 -13.06
C ILE A 61 -1.44 4.91 -11.85
N ALA A 62 -0.20 4.87 -11.37
CA ALA A 62 0.20 4.09 -10.20
C ALA A 62 1.03 4.96 -9.25
N PRO A 63 0.40 5.60 -8.25
CA PRO A 63 1.10 6.42 -7.27
C PRO A 63 1.81 5.59 -6.21
N ASP A 64 2.93 6.10 -5.72
CA ASP A 64 3.39 5.78 -4.37
C ASP A 64 2.46 6.51 -3.39
N LEU A 65 1.81 5.79 -2.48
CA LEU A 65 0.87 6.37 -1.53
C LEU A 65 1.59 7.29 -0.52
N LEU A 66 0.84 8.18 0.16
CA LEU A 66 1.40 9.06 1.18
C LEU A 66 2.18 8.26 2.24
N GLY A 67 3.40 8.67 2.54
CA GLY A 67 4.29 7.93 3.44
C GLY A 67 5.24 6.96 2.73
N TYR A 68 5.04 6.67 1.44
CA TYR A 68 5.79 5.64 0.71
C TYR A 68 6.68 6.19 -0.41
N GLY A 69 7.68 5.40 -0.79
CA GLY A 69 8.49 5.63 -1.98
C GLY A 69 9.04 7.05 -2.09
N ALA A 70 8.83 7.70 -3.24
CA ALA A 70 9.23 9.09 -3.45
C ALA A 70 8.13 10.12 -3.11
N THR A 71 6.98 9.68 -2.61
CA THR A 71 5.91 10.57 -2.12
C THR A 71 6.26 11.15 -0.75
N SER A 72 5.73 12.35 -0.47
CA SER A 72 5.84 13.03 0.83
C SER A 72 5.50 12.13 2.01
N LYS A 73 6.21 12.35 3.14
CA LYS A 73 6.07 11.59 4.39
C LYS A 73 5.87 12.56 5.56
N PRO A 74 4.70 13.23 5.64
CA PRO A 74 4.44 14.16 6.73
C PRO A 74 4.50 13.44 8.08
N CYS A 75 5.04 14.08 9.11
CA CYS A 75 5.09 13.51 10.46
C CYS A 75 3.76 13.66 11.20
N ASP A 76 2.89 14.59 10.78
CA ASP A 76 1.57 14.76 11.37
C ASP A 76 0.65 13.59 10.99
N ILE A 77 0.23 12.82 11.99
CA ILE A 77 -0.69 11.69 11.83
C ILE A 77 -2.01 12.09 11.16
N THR A 78 -2.44 13.34 11.32
CA THR A 78 -3.72 13.79 10.75
C THR A 78 -3.68 13.94 9.24
N ALA A 79 -2.48 14.00 8.64
CA ALA A 79 -2.27 13.97 7.20
C ALA A 79 -2.70 12.63 6.56
N TYR A 80 -2.63 11.52 7.31
CA TYR A 80 -2.96 10.18 6.83
C TYR A 80 -4.45 9.83 6.95
N LYS A 81 -5.32 10.83 7.08
CA LYS A 81 -6.78 10.62 6.98
C LYS A 81 -7.11 10.16 5.58
N THR A 82 -7.62 8.94 5.45
CA THR A 82 -7.88 8.29 4.17
C THR A 82 -8.90 9.03 3.28
N LYS A 83 -9.81 9.83 3.87
CA LYS A 83 -10.66 10.75 3.11
C LYS A 83 -9.86 11.83 2.38
N SER A 84 -8.91 12.47 3.07
CA SER A 84 -8.04 13.49 2.48
C SER A 84 -7.13 12.87 1.42
N MET A 85 -6.52 11.72 1.73
CA MET A 85 -5.70 10.99 0.77
C MET A 85 -6.49 10.60 -0.49
N ALA A 86 -7.76 10.20 -0.36
CA ALA A 86 -8.60 9.91 -1.53
C ALA A 86 -8.78 11.14 -2.42
N ALA A 87 -9.03 12.32 -1.82
CA ALA A 87 -9.13 13.58 -2.56
C ALA A 87 -7.80 13.95 -3.27
N GLU A 88 -6.66 13.66 -2.65
CA GLU A 88 -5.35 13.87 -3.27
C GLU A 88 -5.13 12.96 -4.48
N ILE A 89 -5.55 11.69 -4.41
CA ILE A 89 -5.54 10.78 -5.58
C ILE A 89 -6.44 11.30 -6.69
N ILE A 90 -7.64 11.80 -6.37
CA ILE A 90 -8.52 12.44 -7.35
C ILE A 90 -7.84 13.65 -8.00
N SER A 91 -7.11 14.45 -7.22
CA SER A 91 -6.34 15.58 -7.76
C SER A 91 -5.25 15.15 -8.75
N ILE A 92 -4.63 13.98 -8.56
CA ILE A 92 -3.70 13.40 -9.56
C ILE A 92 -4.46 13.07 -10.85
N LEU A 93 -5.65 12.46 -10.76
CA LEU A 93 -6.46 12.14 -11.95
C LEU A 93 -6.85 13.42 -12.71
N ASP A 94 -7.24 14.47 -11.99
CA ASP A 94 -7.60 15.76 -12.58
C ASP A 94 -6.40 16.41 -13.30
N ALA A 95 -5.20 16.35 -12.70
CA ALA A 95 -3.97 16.85 -13.31
C ALA A 95 -3.59 16.12 -14.60
N GLU A 96 -3.93 14.84 -14.71
CA GLU A 96 -3.74 14.05 -15.94
C GLU A 96 -4.91 14.12 -16.92
N GLY A 97 -5.96 14.88 -16.60
CA GLY A 97 -7.16 14.99 -17.45
C GLY A 97 -7.97 13.69 -17.54
N VAL A 98 -7.91 12.85 -16.51
CA VAL A 98 -8.59 11.56 -16.45
C VAL A 98 -9.88 11.68 -15.64
N ASP A 99 -11.03 11.65 -16.33
CA ASP A 99 -12.33 11.74 -15.68
C ASP A 99 -12.68 10.47 -14.88
N LYS A 100 -12.61 9.28 -15.49
CA LYS A 100 -12.97 8.02 -14.80
C LYS A 100 -11.94 6.93 -15.01
N VAL A 101 -11.81 6.06 -14.00
CA VAL A 101 -10.84 4.97 -13.99
C VAL A 101 -11.45 3.63 -13.60
N HIS A 102 -10.84 2.54 -14.06
CA HIS A 102 -10.93 1.27 -13.34
C HIS A 102 -9.91 1.32 -12.20
N ALA A 103 -10.33 1.13 -10.96
CA ALA A 103 -9.43 1.21 -9.81
C ALA A 103 -9.16 -0.17 -9.21
N VAL A 104 -7.89 -0.44 -8.92
CA VAL A 104 -7.40 -1.68 -8.32
C VAL A 104 -6.62 -1.33 -7.06
N GLY A 105 -7.00 -1.93 -5.95
CA GLY A 105 -6.30 -1.83 -4.67
C GLY A 105 -5.70 -3.17 -4.28
N HIS A 106 -4.54 -3.11 -3.61
CA HIS A 106 -3.90 -4.24 -2.94
C HIS A 106 -3.57 -3.85 -1.50
N ASP A 107 -3.88 -4.72 -0.53
CA ASP A 107 -3.60 -4.49 0.90
C ASP A 107 -4.11 -3.11 1.38
N THR A 108 -3.27 -2.22 1.91
CA THR A 108 -3.66 -0.87 2.37
C THR A 108 -4.18 0.02 1.23
N GLY A 109 -3.82 -0.28 -0.02
CA GLY A 109 -4.42 0.30 -1.21
C GLY A 109 -5.92 0.01 -1.33
N CYS A 110 -6.41 -1.13 -0.82
CA CYS A 110 -7.85 -1.43 -0.73
C CYS A 110 -8.57 -0.53 0.28
N THR A 111 -7.91 -0.17 1.38
CA THR A 111 -8.44 0.80 2.36
C THR A 111 -8.69 2.14 1.67
N LEU A 112 -7.73 2.62 0.88
CA LEU A 112 -7.86 3.86 0.14
C LEU A 112 -8.89 3.76 -0.99
N LEU A 113 -8.92 2.64 -1.72
CA LEU A 113 -9.93 2.36 -2.74
C LEU A 113 -11.34 2.38 -2.16
N SER A 114 -11.54 1.85 -0.95
CA SER A 114 -12.83 1.92 -0.27
C SER A 114 -13.27 3.38 -0.07
N ARG A 115 -12.36 4.29 0.27
CA ARG A 115 -12.67 5.74 0.41
C ARG A 115 -12.94 6.42 -0.92
N LEU A 116 -12.25 6.03 -1.98
CA LEU A 116 -12.59 6.49 -3.34
C LEU A 116 -14.00 6.04 -3.72
N ALA A 117 -14.36 4.79 -3.44
CA ALA A 117 -15.70 4.27 -3.72
C ALA A 117 -16.81 4.98 -2.93
N ASP A 118 -16.53 5.37 -1.69
CA ASP A 118 -17.52 6.07 -0.85
C ASP A 118 -17.67 7.56 -1.16
N TYR A 119 -16.57 8.26 -1.42
CA TYR A 119 -16.57 9.72 -1.56
C TYR A 119 -16.52 10.22 -2.99
N PHE A 120 -16.08 9.39 -3.94
CA PHE A 120 -15.91 9.72 -5.35
C PHE A 120 -16.41 8.60 -6.29
N PRO A 121 -17.58 7.97 -6.03
CA PRO A 121 -18.07 6.85 -6.86
C PRO A 121 -18.23 7.22 -8.34
N GLU A 122 -18.51 8.49 -8.64
CA GLU A 122 -18.65 9.00 -10.01
C GLU A 122 -17.36 8.93 -10.83
N ARG A 123 -16.20 8.84 -10.15
CA ARG A 123 -14.86 8.73 -10.76
C ARG A 123 -14.46 7.28 -11.07
N LEU A 124 -15.27 6.30 -10.68
CA LEU A 124 -14.94 4.88 -10.78
C LEU A 124 -15.82 4.16 -11.79
N LEU A 125 -15.21 3.54 -12.79
CA LEU A 125 -15.86 2.61 -13.73
C LEU A 125 -16.04 1.23 -13.11
N SER A 126 -15.06 0.80 -12.29
CA SER A 126 -15.10 -0.44 -11.52
C SER A 126 -14.09 -0.38 -10.37
N CYS A 127 -14.30 -1.22 -9.35
CA CYS A 127 -13.36 -1.44 -8.26
C CYS A 127 -12.91 -2.90 -8.24
N VAL A 128 -11.61 -3.13 -8.04
CA VAL A 128 -11.02 -4.46 -7.81
C VAL A 128 -10.24 -4.42 -6.50
N PHE A 129 -10.59 -5.33 -5.59
CA PHE A 129 -9.98 -5.44 -4.28
C PHE A 129 -9.16 -6.73 -4.21
N LEU A 130 -7.85 -6.61 -3.97
CA LEU A 130 -6.93 -7.75 -3.83
C LEU A 130 -6.49 -7.88 -2.38
N ASP A 131 -6.63 -9.09 -1.83
CA ASP A 131 -6.27 -9.50 -0.45
C ASP A 131 -7.12 -8.91 0.68
N VAL A 132 -7.52 -7.63 0.57
CA VAL A 132 -8.34 -6.94 1.57
C VAL A 132 -9.70 -6.55 0.97
N PRO A 133 -10.84 -6.95 1.57
CA PRO A 133 -12.16 -6.60 1.07
C PRO A 133 -12.49 -5.11 1.25
N TYR A 134 -13.57 -4.67 0.61
CA TYR A 134 -14.13 -3.34 0.88
C TYR A 134 -14.36 -3.12 2.38
N MET A 135 -13.99 -1.94 2.86
CA MET A 135 -14.20 -1.53 4.24
C MET A 135 -15.12 -0.32 4.30
N SER A 136 -16.17 -0.38 5.11
CA SER A 136 -17.06 0.75 5.35
C SER A 136 -16.36 1.86 6.16
N PRO A 137 -16.69 3.15 5.95
CA PRO A 137 -16.20 4.23 6.80
C PRO A 137 -16.66 4.03 8.24
N GLY A 138 -15.88 4.54 9.19
CA GLY A 138 -16.22 4.52 10.62
C GLY A 138 -15.99 3.18 11.33
N VAL A 139 -15.62 2.12 10.60
CA VAL A 139 -15.19 0.86 11.22
C VAL A 139 -13.80 1.05 11.82
N ARG A 140 -13.69 0.95 13.15
CA ARG A 140 -12.41 0.99 13.86
C ARG A 140 -11.75 -0.38 13.79
N PHE A 141 -10.50 -0.42 13.35
CA PHE A 141 -9.66 -1.61 13.51
C PHE A 141 -9.23 -1.72 14.98
N ASP A 142 -9.71 -2.75 15.67
CA ASP A 142 -9.36 -3.07 17.05
C ASP A 142 -8.30 -4.18 17.06
N LEU A 143 -7.03 -3.75 17.15
CA LEU A 143 -5.88 -4.66 17.10
C LEU A 143 -5.90 -5.70 18.23
N ASP A 144 -6.27 -5.29 19.45
CA ASP A 144 -6.29 -6.18 20.61
C ASP A 144 -7.33 -7.28 20.45
N THR A 145 -8.53 -6.90 20.00
CA THR A 145 -9.60 -7.86 19.71
C THR A 145 -9.19 -8.81 18.59
N VAL A 146 -8.61 -8.32 17.49
CA VAL A 146 -8.18 -9.16 16.37
C VAL A 146 -7.06 -10.12 16.78
N ASN A 147 -6.05 -9.65 17.54
CA ASN A 147 -4.97 -10.50 18.03
C ASN A 147 -5.48 -11.55 19.01
N LYS A 148 -6.40 -11.21 19.90
CA LYS A 148 -7.06 -12.19 20.78
C LYS A 148 -7.78 -13.27 19.98
N VAL A 149 -8.63 -12.88 19.02
CA VAL A 149 -9.40 -13.85 18.20
C VAL A 149 -8.48 -14.73 17.37
N THR A 150 -7.45 -14.16 16.75
CA THR A 150 -6.52 -14.93 15.93
C THR A 150 -5.67 -15.88 16.77
N ARG A 151 -5.27 -15.50 17.99
CA ARG A 151 -4.62 -16.42 18.93
C ARG A 151 -5.53 -17.59 19.32
N ASP A 152 -6.80 -17.31 19.62
CA ASP A 152 -7.75 -18.35 20.03
C ASP A 152 -8.06 -19.36 18.89
N ILE A 153 -8.05 -18.90 17.63
CA ILE A 153 -8.38 -19.72 16.46
C ILE A 153 -7.14 -20.38 15.82
N LEU A 154 -6.04 -19.65 15.71
CA LEU A 154 -4.83 -20.06 14.97
C LEU A 154 -3.70 -20.54 15.89
N GLY A 155 -3.79 -20.29 17.20
CA GLY A 155 -2.75 -20.58 18.19
C GLY A 155 -1.67 -19.50 18.33
N PHE A 156 -1.75 -18.41 17.57
CA PHE A 156 -0.85 -17.26 17.65
C PHE A 156 -1.56 -15.97 17.22
N GLU A 157 -1.10 -14.83 17.72
CA GLU A 157 -1.62 -13.52 17.31
C GLU A 157 -1.19 -13.23 15.88
N ARG A 158 -2.09 -12.78 15.00
CA ARG A 158 -1.75 -12.55 13.59
C ARG A 158 -1.03 -11.23 13.32
N PHE A 159 -1.37 -10.17 14.07
CA PHE A 159 -1.01 -8.79 13.76
C PHE A 159 -0.22 -8.09 14.88
N GLY A 160 0.43 -8.82 15.79
CA GLY A 160 1.25 -8.25 16.86
C GLY A 160 2.32 -7.28 16.36
N TYR A 161 2.92 -7.52 15.19
CA TYR A 161 3.87 -6.58 14.55
C TYR A 161 3.27 -5.20 14.25
N VAL A 162 1.95 -5.06 14.08
CA VAL A 162 1.31 -3.75 13.87
C VAL A 162 1.44 -2.89 15.13
N GLY A 163 1.39 -3.52 16.31
CA GLY A 163 1.65 -2.85 17.58
C GLY A 163 3.07 -2.31 17.65
N PHE A 164 4.06 -3.11 17.23
CA PHE A 164 5.46 -2.68 17.16
C PHE A 164 5.64 -1.46 16.24
N PHE A 165 5.05 -1.45 15.05
CA PHE A 165 5.15 -0.28 14.15
C PHE A 165 4.50 0.99 14.71
N ALA A 166 3.57 0.87 15.65
CA ALA A 166 2.96 2.01 16.32
C ALA A 166 3.75 2.49 17.55
N MET A 167 4.78 1.75 17.99
CA MET A 167 5.62 2.13 19.14
C MET A 167 6.57 3.26 18.79
N GLU A 168 6.80 4.15 19.75
CA GLU A 168 7.85 5.17 19.68
C GLU A 168 9.23 4.51 19.55
N GLY A 169 10.10 5.05 18.70
CA GLY A 169 11.44 4.49 18.44
C GLY A 169 11.49 3.27 17.52
N SER A 170 10.35 2.71 17.11
CA SER A 170 10.31 1.56 16.18
C SER A 170 11.00 1.86 14.84
N GLY A 171 10.86 3.08 14.31
CA GLY A 171 11.55 3.52 13.10
C GLY A 171 13.09 3.49 13.25
N GLU A 172 13.64 3.94 14.37
CA GLU A 172 15.08 3.89 14.62
C GLU A 172 15.61 2.46 14.75
N LEU A 173 14.80 1.56 15.34
CA LEU A 173 15.13 0.13 15.40
C LEU A 173 15.12 -0.50 14.01
N LEU A 174 14.12 -0.17 13.17
CA LEU A 174 14.04 -0.66 11.79
C LEU A 174 15.23 -0.17 10.95
N ASP A 175 15.61 1.10 11.08
CA ASP A 175 16.79 1.66 10.38
C ASP A 175 18.09 0.98 10.84
N ARG A 176 18.23 0.73 12.15
CA ARG A 176 19.43 0.07 12.71
C ARG A 176 19.55 -1.39 12.29
N PHE A 177 18.43 -2.10 12.21
CA PHE A 177 18.38 -3.55 11.97
C PHE A 177 17.66 -3.91 10.66
N ALA A 178 17.86 -3.09 9.62
CA ALA A 178 17.14 -3.21 8.35
C ALA A 178 17.28 -4.60 7.69
N ASP A 179 18.48 -5.19 7.70
CA ASP A 179 18.71 -6.54 7.15
C ASP A 179 17.97 -7.61 7.95
N SER A 180 18.02 -7.53 9.28
CA SER A 180 17.32 -8.44 10.18
C SER A 180 15.82 -8.38 9.95
N PHE A 181 15.25 -7.17 9.89
CA PHE A 181 13.85 -6.92 9.55
C PHE A 181 13.50 -7.52 8.18
N PHE A 182 14.28 -7.21 7.16
CA PHE A 182 14.01 -7.63 5.79
C PHE A 182 13.98 -9.16 5.65
N THR A 183 14.90 -9.86 6.33
CA THR A 183 14.93 -11.33 6.31
C THR A 183 13.75 -11.97 7.05
N LEU A 184 13.17 -11.28 8.05
CA LEU A 184 11.97 -11.73 8.75
C LEU A 184 10.68 -11.41 7.98
N PHE A 185 10.64 -10.31 7.22
CA PHE A 185 9.50 -9.94 6.40
C PHE A 185 9.42 -10.76 5.10
N TYR A 186 10.57 -11.18 4.57
CA TYR A 186 10.64 -12.02 3.36
C TYR A 186 11.42 -13.34 3.57
N PRO A 187 11.03 -14.16 4.56
CA PRO A 187 11.77 -15.35 4.92
C PRO A 187 11.55 -16.48 3.91
N HIS A 188 12.57 -17.28 3.67
CA HIS A 188 12.42 -18.54 2.95
C HIS A 188 11.45 -19.49 3.66
N ASN A 189 11.48 -19.50 4.99
CA ASN A 189 10.56 -20.28 5.82
C ASN A 189 9.47 -19.37 6.42
N PRO A 190 8.23 -19.38 5.89
CA PRO A 190 7.15 -18.53 6.39
C PRO A 190 6.68 -18.88 7.80
N SER A 191 7.04 -20.06 8.35
CA SER A 191 6.74 -20.38 9.75
C SER A 191 7.41 -19.41 10.73
N LEU A 192 8.50 -18.74 10.33
CA LEU A 192 9.12 -17.68 11.14
C LEU A 192 8.15 -16.55 11.47
N TRP A 193 7.15 -16.29 10.63
CA TRP A 193 6.13 -15.29 10.96
C TRP A 193 5.33 -15.69 12.20
N THR A 194 4.94 -16.96 12.31
CA THR A 194 4.12 -17.44 13.42
C THR A 194 4.82 -17.38 14.77
N SER A 195 6.16 -17.39 14.79
CA SER A 195 6.97 -17.38 16.01
C SER A 195 7.71 -16.06 16.28
N HIS A 196 7.99 -15.25 15.26
CA HIS A 196 8.86 -14.08 15.40
C HIS A 196 8.28 -12.77 14.84
N LEU A 197 7.29 -12.82 13.94
CA LEU A 197 6.68 -11.60 13.41
C LEU A 197 5.30 -11.31 14.02
N CYS A 198 4.41 -12.29 13.91
CA CYS A 198 3.00 -12.12 14.20
C CYS A 198 2.69 -11.99 15.70
N PRO A 199 3.34 -12.74 16.63
CA PRO A 199 3.12 -12.52 18.06
C PRO A 199 3.61 -11.15 18.56
N THR A 200 2.88 -10.55 19.50
CA THR A 200 3.25 -9.25 20.08
C THR A 200 4.62 -9.34 20.79
N GLY A 201 5.50 -8.37 20.51
CA GLY A 201 6.84 -8.25 21.11
C GLY A 201 7.94 -9.06 20.43
N THR A 202 7.63 -10.12 19.66
CA THR A 202 8.66 -11.02 19.15
C THR A 202 9.50 -10.43 18.02
N ILE A 203 8.96 -9.47 17.26
CA ILE A 203 9.72 -8.77 16.22
C ILE A 203 10.82 -7.91 16.86
N GLU A 204 10.54 -7.25 17.98
CA GLU A 204 11.54 -6.43 18.69
C GLU A 204 12.68 -7.31 19.20
N GLU A 205 12.36 -8.46 19.79
CA GLU A 205 13.35 -9.46 20.22
C GLU A 205 14.22 -9.97 19.04
N TRP A 206 13.60 -10.25 17.90
CA TRP A 206 14.30 -10.66 16.68
C TRP A 206 15.29 -9.57 16.21
N LEU A 207 14.84 -8.31 16.16
CA LEU A 207 15.67 -7.19 15.71
C LEU A 207 16.82 -6.90 16.68
N LEU A 208 16.54 -6.87 18.00
CA LEU A 208 17.56 -6.59 19.02
C LEU A 208 18.65 -7.67 19.11
N SER A 209 18.37 -8.87 18.60
CA SER A 209 19.36 -9.94 18.46
C SER A 209 20.10 -9.94 17.10
N ASP A 210 19.75 -9.01 16.19
CA ASP A 210 20.21 -8.96 14.79
C ASP A 210 20.12 -10.33 14.08
N HIS A 211 19.10 -11.12 14.40
CA HIS A 211 18.91 -12.43 13.78
C HIS A 211 18.58 -12.25 12.30
N ARG A 212 19.14 -13.11 11.44
CA ARG A 212 18.86 -13.13 10.00
C ARG A 212 18.49 -14.53 9.53
N ALA A 213 17.54 -14.60 8.61
CA ALA A 213 17.12 -15.85 7.96
C ALA A 213 17.43 -15.82 6.45
N PRO A 214 17.53 -16.99 5.78
CA PRO A 214 17.58 -17.02 4.32
C PRO A 214 16.34 -16.33 3.72
N LEU A 215 16.55 -15.54 2.67
CA LEU A 215 15.47 -14.85 1.95
C LEU A 215 14.67 -15.82 1.08
N ALA A 216 13.41 -15.48 0.86
CA ALA A 216 12.56 -16.20 -0.07
C ALA A 216 13.09 -16.12 -1.51
N PRO A 217 12.92 -17.17 -2.33
CA PRO A 217 13.51 -17.26 -3.67
C PRO A 217 12.91 -16.25 -4.68
N TYR A 218 11.79 -15.62 -4.35
CA TYR A 218 11.15 -14.60 -5.18
C TYR A 218 11.66 -13.18 -4.90
N ILE A 219 12.54 -13.01 -3.91
CA ILE A 219 13.26 -11.75 -3.70
C ILE A 219 14.43 -11.73 -4.68
N THR A 220 14.36 -10.81 -5.64
CA THR A 220 15.29 -10.68 -6.77
C THR A 220 16.03 -9.35 -6.74
#